data_AF-A0A813J252-F1
#
_entry.id   AF-A0A813J252-F1
#
_cell.length_a   1.000
_cell.length_b   1.000
_cell.length_c   1.000
_cell.angle_alpha   90.00
_cell.angle_beta   90.00
_cell.angle_gamma   90.00
#
_symmetry.space_group_name_H-M   'P 1'
#
loop_
_entity.id
_entity.type
_entity.pdbx_description
1 polymer ?
#
loop_
_entity_poly.entity_id
_entity_poly.type
_entity_poly.pdbx_seq_one_letter_code
_entity_poly.pdbx_strand_id
1 'polypeptide(L)'
;RWGTSQQLDDEKPVISSELFSAGCGHLGAELFCALLGGFGIRSVLDVRELDHSAKRPWFNRDALELTMRDAGLDYLYIGDKSSLESVASLVAGSKAPVCLLGVRALARECPRLALCEALEAGPWKLRVFHLQLSPEAPPELRLLPHPHSAVLGRRLAAAKEVADLQDKLEVALGFAGSWRDRVLRRHKMVRWEDWDLTRRLPSAEEGPLAIQLPFDTLLLIIPQFMAQRELYALQQAALPGAVEYCQPRRQIRNPDGSFVQFNEHFKEAWLCDDYDYRDSRRVGG
;
A
#
# COMPACT_ATOMS: atom_id res chain seq x y z
N ARG A 1 -26.32 11.72 57.11
CA ARG A 1 -26.62 12.18 55.72
C ARG A 1 -25.50 11.68 54.85
N TRP A 2 -25.72 10.57 54.14
CA TRP A 2 -24.73 9.95 53.26
C TRP A 2 -24.86 10.59 51.88
N GLY A 3 -23.79 11.21 51.39
CA GLY A 3 -23.75 11.84 50.08
C GLY A 3 -23.80 10.78 48.99
N THR A 4 -24.81 10.85 48.15
CA THR A 4 -24.90 10.10 46.89
C THR A 4 -23.76 10.56 45.99
N SER A 5 -22.75 9.71 45.84
CA SER A 5 -21.71 9.84 44.82
C SER A 5 -22.40 9.84 43.46
N GLN A 6 -22.49 11.00 42.82
CA GLN A 6 -22.86 11.08 41.41
C GLN A 6 -21.79 10.32 40.63
N GLN A 7 -22.14 9.10 40.20
CA GLN A 7 -21.49 8.47 39.06
C GLN A 7 -21.64 9.46 37.91
N LEU A 8 -20.54 10.14 37.59
CA LEU A 8 -20.34 10.74 36.28
C LEU A 8 -20.41 9.56 35.33
N ASP A 9 -21.57 9.39 34.69
CA ASP A 9 -21.67 8.51 33.53
C ASP A 9 -20.57 8.99 32.58
N ASP A 10 -19.56 8.14 32.36
CA ASP A 10 -18.53 8.33 31.35
C ASP A 10 -19.26 8.54 30.02
N GLU A 11 -19.48 9.80 29.65
CA GLU A 11 -20.02 10.18 28.35
C GLU A 11 -19.04 9.64 27.32
N LYS A 12 -19.35 8.46 26.79
CA LYS A 12 -18.59 7.85 25.72
C LYS A 12 -18.58 8.87 24.58
N PRO A 13 -17.41 9.33 24.13
CA PRO A 13 -17.33 10.33 23.08
C PRO A 13 -18.12 9.83 21.88
N VAL A 14 -19.01 10.69 21.36
CA VAL A 14 -19.77 10.40 20.14
C VAL A 14 -18.76 10.43 18.99
N ILE A 15 -18.20 9.26 18.68
CA ILE A 15 -17.25 9.07 17.59
C ILE A 15 -17.99 9.41 16.30
N SER A 16 -17.40 10.29 15.47
CA SER A 16 -17.88 10.50 14.10
C SER A 16 -18.04 9.15 13.42
N SER A 17 -19.24 8.84 12.96
CA SER A 17 -19.55 7.53 12.39
C SER A 17 -18.84 7.27 11.05
N GLU A 18 -18.12 8.24 10.49
CA GLU A 18 -17.52 8.16 9.16
C GLU A 18 -15.99 8.19 9.21
N LEU A 19 -15.38 7.24 8.51
CA LEU A 19 -13.93 7.10 8.34
C LEU A 19 -13.62 7.02 6.85
N PHE A 20 -12.68 7.83 6.39
CA PHE A 20 -12.18 7.77 5.02
C PHE A 20 -10.91 6.94 4.94
N SER A 21 -10.65 6.33 3.78
CA SER A 21 -9.34 5.76 3.44
C SER A 21 -8.92 6.22 2.07
N ALA A 22 -7.65 6.58 1.90
CA ALA A 22 -7.13 7.08 0.64
C ALA A 22 -5.73 6.54 0.37
N GLY A 23 -5.37 6.48 -0.90
CA GLY A 23 -4.03 6.14 -1.35
C GLY A 23 -3.43 7.27 -2.13
N CYS A 24 -2.13 7.47 -1.95
CA CYS A 24 -1.37 8.57 -2.56
C CYS A 24 -1.35 8.50 -4.10
N GLY A 25 -1.33 7.28 -4.66
CA GLY A 25 -1.20 7.07 -6.11
C GLY A 25 -0.02 7.85 -6.69
N HIS A 26 -0.12 8.35 -7.91
CA HIS A 26 0.91 9.18 -8.55
C HIS A 26 0.73 10.69 -8.33
N LEU A 27 -0.08 11.10 -7.35
CA LEU A 27 -0.37 12.52 -7.13
C LEU A 27 0.85 13.27 -6.57
N GLY A 28 0.86 14.59 -6.75
CA GLY A 28 1.67 15.48 -5.90
C GLY A 28 1.06 15.59 -4.51
N ALA A 29 1.87 15.87 -3.48
CA ALA A 29 1.42 15.92 -2.10
C ALA A 29 0.42 17.07 -1.87
N GLU A 30 0.65 18.23 -2.46
CA GLU A 30 -0.17 19.44 -2.36
C GLU A 30 -1.55 19.22 -2.99
N LEU A 31 -1.57 18.66 -4.21
CA LEU A 31 -2.81 18.30 -4.90
C LEU A 31 -3.59 17.27 -4.08
N PHE A 32 -2.91 16.28 -3.51
CA PHE A 32 -3.55 15.30 -2.64
C PHE A 32 -4.17 15.95 -1.40
N CYS A 33 -3.44 16.85 -0.71
CA CYS A 33 -3.96 17.58 0.45
C CYS A 33 -5.18 18.45 0.09
N ALA A 34 -5.13 19.14 -1.05
CA ALA A 34 -6.25 19.94 -1.55
C ALA A 34 -7.50 19.08 -1.81
N LEU A 35 -7.32 17.90 -2.41
CA LEU A 35 -8.40 16.95 -2.64
C LEU A 35 -9.01 16.41 -1.33
N LEU A 36 -8.19 16.12 -0.32
CA LEU A 36 -8.67 15.71 1.01
C LEU A 36 -9.44 16.85 1.69
N GLY A 37 -8.93 18.09 1.60
CA GLY A 37 -9.60 19.28 2.12
C GLY A 37 -10.98 19.51 1.48
N GLY A 38 -11.15 19.17 0.19
CA GLY A 38 -12.45 19.21 -0.50
C GLY A 38 -13.51 18.25 0.08
N PHE A 39 -13.08 17.21 0.79
CA PHE A 39 -13.95 16.30 1.55
C PHE A 39 -14.16 16.75 3.01
N GLY A 40 -13.62 17.90 3.39
CA GLY A 40 -13.66 18.42 4.76
C GLY A 40 -12.78 17.66 5.74
N ILE A 41 -11.93 16.73 5.27
CA ILE A 41 -11.03 15.94 6.11
C ILE A 41 -10.11 16.87 6.90
N ARG A 42 -9.95 16.58 8.19
CA ARG A 42 -9.13 17.40 9.11
C ARG A 42 -7.95 16.65 9.68
N SER A 43 -8.03 15.33 9.79
CA SER A 43 -6.95 14.50 10.30
C SER A 43 -6.61 13.36 9.34
N VAL A 44 -5.33 13.11 9.16
CA VAL A 44 -4.78 12.00 8.37
C VAL A 44 -3.94 11.12 9.28
N LEU A 45 -4.36 9.86 9.39
CA LEU A 45 -3.60 8.81 10.06
C LEU A 45 -2.88 7.99 9.00
N ASP A 46 -1.55 8.10 8.97
CA ASP A 46 -0.74 7.39 8.01
C ASP A 46 -0.37 5.99 8.51
N VAL A 47 -1.00 5.01 7.88
CA VAL A 47 -0.87 3.57 8.15
C VAL A 47 -0.03 2.88 7.08
N ARG A 48 0.80 3.63 6.34
CA ARG A 48 1.77 3.05 5.42
C ARG A 48 2.83 2.26 6.20
N GLU A 49 3.22 1.12 5.66
CA GLU A 49 4.28 0.27 6.24
C GLU A 49 5.64 0.99 6.22
N LEU A 50 5.92 1.72 5.15
CA LEU A 50 7.16 2.48 4.94
C LEU A 50 6.90 3.98 5.11
N ASP A 51 7.76 4.64 5.87
CA ASP A 51 7.78 6.09 6.07
C ASP A 51 8.51 6.84 4.95
N HIS A 52 9.12 6.14 4.01
CA HIS A 52 9.92 6.73 2.94
C HIS A 52 9.66 6.07 1.57
N SER A 53 9.89 6.85 0.52
CA SER A 53 9.84 6.42 -0.88
C SER A 53 10.93 7.10 -1.70
N ALA A 54 11.91 6.32 -2.17
CA ALA A 54 12.93 6.82 -3.09
C ALA A 54 12.34 7.34 -4.41
N LYS A 55 11.21 6.76 -4.86
CA LYS A 55 10.52 7.15 -6.10
C LYS A 55 9.64 8.39 -5.95
N ARG A 56 9.22 8.71 -4.72
CA ARG A 56 8.34 9.84 -4.40
C ARG A 56 8.77 10.48 -3.10
N PRO A 57 9.90 11.22 -3.08
CA PRO A 57 10.43 11.82 -1.86
C PRO A 57 9.44 12.77 -1.16
N TRP A 58 8.53 13.40 -1.91
CA TRP A 58 7.45 14.24 -1.36
C TRP A 58 6.40 13.48 -0.54
N PHE A 59 6.41 12.14 -0.61
CA PHE A 59 5.61 11.28 0.28
C PHE A 59 6.43 10.69 1.42
N ASN A 60 7.70 11.06 1.60
CA ASN A 60 8.42 10.73 2.83
C ASN A 60 7.69 11.38 4.01
N ARG A 61 7.66 10.71 5.15
CA ARG A 61 6.89 11.13 6.34
C ARG A 61 7.12 12.60 6.68
N ASP A 62 8.37 13.03 6.77
CA ASP A 62 8.70 14.39 7.20
C ASP A 62 8.27 15.45 6.17
N ALA A 63 8.42 15.16 4.87
CA ALA A 63 7.97 16.03 3.79
C ALA A 63 6.43 16.11 3.73
N LEU A 64 5.77 14.97 3.93
CA LEU A 64 4.32 14.87 3.92
C LEU A 64 3.69 15.54 5.15
N GLU A 65 4.30 15.40 6.32
CA GLU A 65 3.88 16.08 7.56
C GLU A 65 3.91 17.60 7.37
N LEU A 66 5.01 18.13 6.82
CA LEU A 66 5.13 19.55 6.51
C LEU A 66 4.02 19.99 5.54
N THR A 67 3.86 19.28 4.42
CA THR A 67 2.86 19.60 3.40
C THR A 67 1.43 19.57 3.94
N MET A 68 1.10 18.56 4.75
CA MET A 68 -0.22 18.42 5.36
C MET A 68 -0.49 19.52 6.40
N ARG A 69 0.51 19.85 7.23
CA ARG A 69 0.41 20.95 8.18
C ARG A 69 0.17 22.28 7.48
N ASP A 70 0.90 22.54 6.40
CA ASP A 70 0.75 23.77 5.62
C ASP A 70 -0.62 23.85 4.92
N ALA A 71 -1.22 22.69 4.59
CA ALA A 71 -2.60 22.58 4.12
C ALA A 71 -3.66 22.61 5.23
N GLY A 72 -3.27 22.75 6.50
CA GLY A 72 -4.18 22.78 7.66
C GLY A 72 -4.78 21.41 8.04
N LEU A 73 -4.08 20.32 7.73
CA LEU A 73 -4.43 18.94 8.11
C LEU A 73 -3.57 18.49 9.30
N ASP A 74 -4.20 17.87 10.30
CA ASP A 74 -3.48 17.18 11.38
C ASP A 74 -2.94 15.86 10.82
N TYR A 75 -1.63 15.65 10.86
CA TYR A 75 -1.00 14.43 10.35
C TYR A 75 -0.38 13.62 11.49
N LEU A 76 -0.59 12.30 11.48
CA LEU A 76 0.06 11.38 12.40
C LEU A 76 0.49 10.11 11.66
N TYR A 77 1.79 9.84 11.67
CA TYR A 77 2.34 8.58 11.18
C TYR A 77 2.29 7.49 12.26
N ILE A 78 1.63 6.38 11.95
CA ILE A 78 1.49 5.24 12.86
C ILE A 78 2.38 4.07 12.42
N GLY A 79 2.59 3.91 11.11
CA GLY A 79 3.45 2.86 10.56
C GLY A 79 2.88 1.44 10.71
N ASP A 80 3.71 0.44 10.39
CA ASP A 80 3.35 -0.99 10.40
C ASP A 80 3.07 -1.58 11.80
N LYS A 81 3.49 -0.90 12.87
CA LYS A 81 3.38 -1.43 14.24
C LYS A 81 2.05 -1.12 14.93
N SER A 82 1.08 -0.59 14.19
CA SER A 82 -0.21 -0.22 14.75
C SER A 82 -1.11 -1.44 14.93
N SER A 83 -1.52 -1.73 16.16
CA SER A 83 -2.61 -2.69 16.40
C SER A 83 -3.95 -2.09 15.98
N LEU A 84 -4.95 -2.93 15.69
CA LEU A 84 -6.31 -2.48 15.36
C LEU A 84 -6.87 -1.54 16.45
N GLU A 85 -6.68 -1.91 17.71
CA GLU A 85 -7.13 -1.13 18.86
C GLU A 85 -6.46 0.24 18.89
N SER A 86 -5.14 0.29 18.63
CA SER A 86 -4.40 1.56 18.59
C SER A 86 -4.91 2.50 17.51
N VAL A 87 -5.16 1.98 16.30
CA VAL A 87 -5.74 2.77 15.19
C VAL A 87 -7.13 3.25 15.56
N ALA A 88 -7.97 2.38 16.10
CA ALA A 88 -9.34 2.74 16.43
C ALA A 88 -9.41 3.79 17.54
N SER A 89 -8.56 3.70 18.56
CA SER A 89 -8.41 4.72 19.60
C SER A 89 -7.95 6.06 19.03
N LEU A 90 -6.99 6.05 18.09
CA LEU A 90 -6.54 7.27 17.41
C LEU A 90 -7.63 7.89 16.54
N VAL A 91 -8.39 7.09 15.80
CA VAL A 91 -9.55 7.57 15.03
C VAL A 91 -10.58 8.22 15.96
N ALA A 92 -10.89 7.61 17.10
CA ALA A 92 -11.83 8.15 18.07
C ALA A 92 -11.37 9.48 18.71
N GLY A 93 -10.05 9.67 18.87
CA GLY A 93 -9.47 10.90 19.43
C GLY A 93 -9.13 12.00 18.42
N SER A 94 -9.23 11.72 17.12
CA SER A 94 -8.85 12.64 16.05
C SER A 94 -9.95 13.62 15.67
N LYS A 95 -9.59 14.74 15.01
CA LYS A 95 -10.59 15.68 14.48
C LYS A 95 -11.28 15.06 13.27
N ALA A 96 -12.57 14.78 13.42
CA ALA A 96 -13.36 14.27 12.32
C ALA A 96 -13.57 15.34 11.22
N PRO A 97 -13.68 14.92 9.94
CA PRO A 97 -13.50 13.56 9.44
C PRO A 97 -12.02 13.13 9.35
N VAL A 98 -11.77 11.85 9.62
CA VAL A 98 -10.43 11.23 9.62
C VAL A 98 -10.21 10.44 8.34
N CYS A 99 -8.98 10.46 7.81
CA CYS A 99 -8.57 9.64 6.68
C CYS A 99 -7.40 8.70 7.04
N LEU A 100 -7.54 7.41 6.74
CA LEU A 100 -6.43 6.45 6.78
C LEU A 100 -5.66 6.51 5.45
N LEU A 101 -4.39 6.93 5.51
CA LEU A 101 -3.51 6.96 4.35
C LEU A 101 -2.78 5.64 4.18
N GLY A 102 -2.88 5.03 2.99
CA GLY A 102 -2.13 3.82 2.63
C GLY A 102 -1.22 3.98 1.42
N VAL A 103 -0.39 2.97 1.20
CA VAL A 103 0.69 3.00 0.18
C VAL A 103 0.12 3.00 -1.24
N ARG A 104 -0.84 2.13 -1.52
CA ARG A 104 -1.42 1.96 -2.87
C ARG A 104 -2.61 2.89 -3.07
N ALA A 105 -2.79 3.38 -4.29
CA ALA A 105 -3.97 4.17 -4.68
C ALA A 105 -5.26 3.39 -4.40
N LEU A 106 -5.33 2.16 -4.90
CA LEU A 106 -6.50 1.31 -4.78
C LEU A 106 -6.51 0.56 -3.46
N ALA A 107 -7.60 0.71 -2.69
CA ALA A 107 -7.74 0.07 -1.39
C ALA A 107 -7.65 -1.46 -1.47
N ARG A 108 -8.17 -2.09 -2.54
CA ARG A 108 -8.13 -3.55 -2.74
C ARG A 108 -6.71 -4.14 -2.82
N GLU A 109 -5.72 -3.29 -3.06
CA GLU A 109 -4.30 -3.66 -3.23
C GLU A 109 -3.47 -3.35 -1.99
N CYS A 110 -4.12 -2.93 -0.90
CA CYS A 110 -3.45 -2.41 0.28
C CYS A 110 -3.88 -3.16 1.55
N PRO A 111 -2.94 -3.44 2.48
CA PRO A 111 -3.27 -3.97 3.80
C PRO A 111 -4.36 -3.17 4.54
N ARG A 112 -4.50 -1.87 4.24
CA ARG A 112 -5.54 -1.01 4.80
C ARG A 112 -6.97 -1.54 4.58
N LEU A 113 -7.23 -2.35 3.56
CA LEU A 113 -8.58 -2.92 3.39
C LEU A 113 -8.95 -3.83 4.56
N ALA A 114 -8.03 -4.68 5.02
CA ALA A 114 -8.30 -5.58 6.15
C ALA A 114 -8.50 -4.80 7.46
N LEU A 115 -7.70 -3.74 7.67
CA LEU A 115 -7.87 -2.82 8.78
C LEU A 115 -9.24 -2.13 8.74
N CYS A 116 -9.64 -1.61 7.59
CA CYS A 116 -10.95 -0.98 7.42
C CYS A 116 -12.11 -1.97 7.65
N GLU A 117 -12.00 -3.21 7.18
CA GLU A 117 -13.00 -4.26 7.43
C GLU A 117 -13.13 -4.53 8.94
N ALA A 118 -12.01 -4.65 9.64
CA ALA A 118 -12.00 -4.88 11.08
C ALA A 118 -12.57 -3.68 11.88
N LEU A 119 -12.38 -2.45 11.40
CA LEU A 119 -12.95 -1.24 12.00
C LEU A 119 -14.47 -1.13 11.75
N GLU A 120 -14.95 -1.57 10.59
CA GLU A 120 -16.37 -1.56 10.22
C GLU A 120 -17.16 -2.70 10.88
N ALA A 121 -16.61 -3.92 10.86
CA ALA A 121 -17.23 -5.11 11.48
C ALA A 121 -17.02 -5.20 12.99
N GLY A 122 -16.04 -4.46 13.52
CA GLY A 122 -15.66 -4.47 14.93
C GLY A 122 -16.63 -3.70 15.85
N PRO A 123 -16.28 -3.57 17.14
CA PRO A 123 -17.12 -2.90 18.14
C PRO A 123 -17.35 -1.40 17.85
N TRP A 124 -16.48 -0.76 17.04
CA TRP A 124 -16.57 0.66 16.70
C TRP A 124 -17.64 0.98 15.65
N LYS A 125 -18.02 0.00 14.80
CA LYS A 125 -19.06 0.14 13.76
C LYS A 125 -18.91 1.39 12.89
N LEU A 126 -17.68 1.71 12.48
CA LEU A 126 -17.40 2.87 11.64
C LEU A 126 -17.92 2.61 10.22
N ARG A 127 -18.55 3.62 9.61
CA ARG A 127 -18.90 3.61 8.18
C ARG A 127 -17.67 4.02 7.39
N VAL A 128 -17.08 3.08 6.66
CA VAL A 128 -15.83 3.33 5.95
C VAL A 128 -16.07 3.66 4.47
N PHE A 129 -15.43 4.73 4.00
CA PHE A 129 -15.43 5.14 2.59
C PHE A 129 -14.01 5.15 2.03
N HIS A 130 -13.79 4.47 0.92
CA HIS A 130 -12.53 4.52 0.18
C HIS A 130 -12.58 5.59 -0.89
N LEU A 131 -11.73 6.60 -0.76
CA LEU A 131 -11.55 7.67 -1.72
C LEU A 131 -10.66 7.18 -2.86
N GLN A 132 -11.19 7.21 -4.09
CA GLN A 132 -10.45 6.90 -5.31
C GLN A 132 -10.42 8.12 -6.22
N LEU A 133 -9.34 8.29 -6.97
CA LEU A 133 -9.30 9.32 -8.00
C LEU A 133 -10.34 9.04 -9.07
N SER A 134 -11.00 10.09 -9.50
CA SER A 134 -11.84 10.08 -10.68
C SER A 134 -10.98 9.93 -11.95
N PRO A 135 -11.57 9.47 -13.07
CA PRO A 135 -10.83 9.28 -14.32
C PRO A 135 -10.44 10.59 -15.02
N GLU A 136 -11.05 11.72 -14.64
CA GLU A 136 -10.78 13.05 -15.20
C GLU A 136 -9.39 13.58 -14.80
N ALA A 137 -8.81 14.45 -15.63
CA ALA A 137 -7.53 15.11 -15.35
C ALA A 137 -7.77 16.46 -14.63
N PRO A 138 -6.73 17.06 -14.00
CA PRO A 138 -6.84 18.44 -13.54
C PRO A 138 -7.28 19.38 -14.67
N PRO A 139 -8.17 20.35 -14.40
CA PRO A 139 -8.67 20.77 -13.08
C PRO A 139 -9.90 19.99 -12.57
N GLU A 140 -10.44 19.05 -13.34
CA GLU A 140 -11.67 18.31 -13.01
C GLU A 140 -11.44 17.08 -12.12
N LEU A 141 -10.16 16.74 -11.88
CA LEU A 141 -9.75 15.66 -10.99
C LEU A 141 -10.37 15.82 -9.60
N ARG A 142 -11.05 14.77 -9.13
CA ARG A 142 -11.70 14.73 -7.81
C ARG A 142 -11.51 13.37 -7.15
N LEU A 143 -11.78 13.30 -5.85
CA LEU A 143 -11.94 12.02 -5.15
C LEU A 143 -13.40 11.56 -5.22
N LEU A 144 -13.60 10.27 -5.46
CA LEU A 144 -14.89 9.59 -5.50
C LEU A 144 -14.98 8.66 -4.29
N PRO A 145 -15.99 8.81 -3.42
CA PRO A 145 -16.16 7.94 -2.27
C PRO A 145 -16.82 6.63 -2.69
N HIS A 146 -16.21 5.51 -2.28
CA HIS A 146 -16.78 4.18 -2.45
C HIS A 146 -16.99 3.51 -1.09
N PRO A 147 -18.22 3.06 -0.76
CA PRO A 147 -18.47 2.31 0.47
C PRO A 147 -17.55 1.09 0.57
N HIS A 148 -17.08 0.77 1.78
CA HIS A 148 -16.22 -0.38 2.03
C HIS A 148 -16.80 -1.68 1.49
N SER A 149 -18.04 -1.99 1.85
CA SER A 149 -18.76 -3.18 1.41
C SER A 149 -18.77 -3.34 -0.11
N ALA A 150 -18.90 -2.25 -0.87
CA ALA A 150 -18.84 -2.28 -2.33
C ALA A 150 -17.43 -2.58 -2.86
N VAL A 151 -16.38 -2.04 -2.22
CA VAL A 151 -14.98 -2.31 -2.59
C VAL A 151 -14.60 -3.76 -2.26
N LEU A 152 -14.96 -4.22 -1.06
CA LEU A 152 -14.72 -5.59 -0.60
C LEU A 152 -15.47 -6.59 -1.48
N GLY A 153 -16.75 -6.33 -1.78
CA GLY A 153 -17.56 -7.16 -2.67
C GLY A 153 -16.93 -7.34 -4.06
N ARG A 154 -16.39 -6.27 -4.66
CA ARG A 154 -15.64 -6.37 -5.93
C ARG A 154 -14.38 -7.22 -5.80
N ARG A 155 -13.63 -7.10 -4.70
CA ARG A 155 -12.43 -7.92 -4.46
C ARG A 155 -12.79 -9.40 -4.32
N LEU A 156 -13.83 -9.72 -3.54
CA LEU A 156 -14.30 -11.10 -3.34
C LEU A 156 -14.83 -11.71 -4.64
N ALA A 157 -15.60 -10.95 -5.43
CA ALA A 157 -16.08 -11.40 -6.74
C ALA A 157 -14.93 -11.71 -7.70
N ALA A 158 -13.93 -10.83 -7.78
CA ALA A 158 -12.74 -11.06 -8.62
C ALA A 158 -11.93 -12.29 -8.15
N ALA A 159 -11.76 -12.46 -6.83
CA ALA A 159 -11.07 -13.64 -6.29
C ALA A 159 -11.82 -14.94 -6.62
N LYS A 160 -13.15 -14.92 -6.53
CA LYS A 160 -14.00 -16.05 -6.92
C LYS A 160 -13.88 -16.35 -8.41
N GLU A 161 -13.92 -15.34 -9.28
CA GLU A 161 -13.79 -15.52 -10.72
C GLU A 161 -12.44 -16.14 -11.10
N VAL A 162 -11.34 -15.69 -10.47
CA VAL A 162 -10.01 -16.28 -10.64
C VAL A 162 -10.00 -17.75 -10.21
N ALA A 163 -10.59 -18.08 -9.06
CA ALA A 163 -10.69 -19.45 -8.59
C ALA A 163 -11.52 -20.33 -9.56
N ASP A 164 -12.67 -19.85 -10.03
CA ASP A 164 -13.52 -20.57 -11.00
C ASP A 164 -12.77 -20.80 -12.33
N LEU A 165 -11.99 -19.83 -12.80
CA LEU A 165 -11.17 -19.95 -14.00
C LEU A 165 -10.03 -20.96 -13.80
N GLN A 166 -9.38 -20.94 -12.65
CA GLN A 166 -8.35 -21.92 -12.29
C GLN A 166 -8.95 -23.33 -12.30
N ASP A 167 -10.07 -23.57 -11.63
CA ASP A 167 -10.73 -24.88 -11.59
C ASP A 167 -11.12 -25.38 -12.98
N LYS A 168 -11.63 -24.49 -13.86
CA LYS A 168 -11.93 -24.85 -15.25
C LYS A 168 -10.69 -25.26 -16.03
N LEU A 169 -9.58 -24.52 -15.87
CA LEU A 169 -8.32 -24.85 -16.54
C LEU A 169 -7.74 -26.17 -16.04
N GLU A 170 -7.85 -26.45 -14.73
CA GLU A 170 -7.43 -27.72 -14.12
C GLU A 170 -8.16 -28.91 -14.75
N VAL A 171 -9.49 -28.82 -14.83
CA VAL A 171 -10.33 -29.85 -15.44
C VAL A 171 -10.00 -30.01 -16.93
N ALA A 172 -9.84 -28.91 -17.66
CA ALA A 172 -9.52 -28.93 -19.10
C ALA A 172 -8.17 -29.59 -19.39
N LEU A 173 -7.20 -29.47 -18.48
CA LEU A 173 -5.88 -30.10 -18.59
C LEU A 173 -5.85 -31.54 -18.08
N GLY A 174 -6.99 -32.10 -17.64
CA GLY A 174 -7.10 -33.47 -17.15
C GLY A 174 -6.46 -33.67 -15.78
N PHE A 175 -6.26 -32.60 -15.01
CA PHE A 175 -5.70 -32.69 -13.67
C PHE A 175 -6.79 -32.96 -12.62
N ALA A 176 -6.44 -33.76 -11.61
CA ALA A 176 -7.31 -34.02 -10.45
C ALA A 176 -6.90 -33.16 -9.25
N GLY A 177 -7.89 -32.49 -8.62
CA GLY A 177 -7.70 -31.57 -7.50
C GLY A 177 -7.07 -30.24 -7.91
N SER A 178 -6.71 -29.39 -6.94
CA SER A 178 -6.06 -28.10 -7.22
C SER A 178 -4.57 -28.29 -7.55
N TRP A 179 -3.97 -27.43 -8.40
CA TRP A 179 -2.51 -27.41 -8.59
C TRP A 179 -1.78 -27.25 -7.26
N ARG A 180 -2.32 -26.45 -6.34
CA ARG A 180 -1.73 -26.21 -5.03
C ARG A 180 -1.61 -27.51 -4.25
N ASP A 181 -2.67 -28.31 -4.17
CA ASP A 181 -2.63 -29.62 -3.50
C ASP A 181 -1.68 -30.59 -4.19
N ARG A 182 -1.55 -30.53 -5.51
CA ARG A 182 -0.58 -31.37 -6.25
C ARG A 182 0.85 -30.97 -5.95
N VAL A 183 1.15 -29.68 -5.87
CA VAL A 183 2.48 -29.17 -5.51
C VAL A 183 2.81 -29.52 -4.06
N LEU A 184 1.88 -29.25 -3.13
CA LEU A 184 2.06 -29.54 -1.70
C LEU A 184 2.21 -31.03 -1.39
N ARG A 185 1.55 -31.92 -2.15
CA ARG A 185 1.73 -33.37 -2.00
C ARG A 185 3.07 -33.89 -2.51
N ARG A 186 3.72 -33.18 -3.45
CA ARG A 186 4.94 -33.64 -4.12
C ARG A 186 6.22 -33.07 -3.52
N HIS A 187 6.13 -31.94 -2.84
CA HIS A 187 7.30 -31.19 -2.40
C HIS A 187 7.24 -30.91 -0.92
N LYS A 188 8.42 -30.85 -0.29
CA LYS A 188 8.54 -30.38 1.09
C LYS A 188 7.97 -28.96 1.14
N MET A 189 7.13 -28.69 2.13
CA MET A 189 6.53 -27.37 2.34
C MET A 189 7.07 -26.74 3.62
N VAL A 190 7.33 -25.44 3.52
CA VAL A 190 7.65 -24.57 4.66
C VAL A 190 6.78 -23.33 4.60
N ARG A 191 6.43 -22.77 5.75
CA ARG A 191 5.74 -21.48 5.82
C ARG A 191 6.73 -20.35 5.54
N TRP A 192 6.24 -19.26 4.97
CA TRP A 192 7.04 -18.06 4.75
C TRP A 192 7.71 -17.58 6.03
N GLU A 193 6.97 -17.55 7.15
CA GLU A 193 7.50 -17.09 8.44
C GLU A 193 8.71 -17.92 8.89
N ASP A 194 8.61 -19.25 8.79
CA ASP A 194 9.69 -20.16 9.17
C ASP A 194 10.88 -20.08 8.19
N TRP A 195 10.56 -19.92 6.89
CA TRP A 195 11.58 -19.77 5.86
C TRP A 195 12.32 -18.44 6.00
N ASP A 196 11.64 -17.33 6.25
CA ASP A 196 12.23 -15.98 6.33
C ASP A 196 13.22 -15.84 7.50
N LEU A 197 13.08 -16.65 8.55
CA LEU A 197 14.06 -16.70 9.65
C LEU A 197 15.40 -17.31 9.21
N THR A 198 15.38 -18.25 8.28
CA THR A 198 16.60 -18.98 7.85
C THR A 198 17.10 -18.55 6.49
N ARG A 199 16.19 -18.09 5.62
CA ARG A 199 16.34 -17.76 4.19
C ARG A 199 17.16 -18.80 3.42
N ARG A 200 17.14 -20.05 3.89
CA ARG A 200 17.94 -21.13 3.32
C ARG A 200 17.19 -21.73 2.14
N LEU A 201 17.83 -21.68 0.98
CA LEU A 201 17.34 -22.34 -0.23
C LEU A 201 17.73 -23.83 -0.21
N PRO A 202 16.93 -24.72 -0.83
CA PRO A 202 17.28 -26.12 -0.96
C PRO A 202 18.54 -26.29 -1.82
N SER A 203 19.45 -27.15 -1.39
CA SER A 203 20.54 -27.64 -2.22
C SER A 203 20.04 -28.57 -3.32
N ALA A 204 20.91 -28.90 -4.28
CA ALA A 204 20.59 -29.82 -5.37
C ALA A 204 20.12 -31.21 -4.88
N GLU A 205 20.64 -31.65 -3.73
CA GLU A 205 20.32 -32.95 -3.11
C GLU A 205 18.99 -32.93 -2.35
N GLU A 206 18.52 -31.77 -1.92
CA GLU A 206 17.29 -31.62 -1.11
C GLU A 206 16.00 -31.59 -1.94
N GLY A 207 16.12 -31.45 -3.27
CA GLY A 207 15.00 -31.36 -4.20
C GLY A 207 14.18 -30.07 -4.08
N PRO A 208 13.06 -29.94 -4.81
CA PRO A 208 12.26 -28.72 -4.79
C PRO A 208 11.59 -28.45 -3.44
N LEU A 209 11.56 -27.17 -3.06
CA LEU A 209 10.95 -26.66 -1.83
C LEU A 209 9.75 -25.77 -2.18
N ALA A 210 8.58 -26.09 -1.63
CA ALA A 210 7.42 -25.22 -1.68
C ALA A 210 7.42 -24.28 -0.46
N ILE A 211 7.38 -22.98 -0.69
CA ILE A 211 7.26 -21.95 0.33
C ILE A 211 5.83 -21.41 0.26
N GLN A 212 5.06 -21.60 1.33
CA GLN A 212 3.71 -21.03 1.43
C GLN A 212 3.83 -19.55 1.80
N LEU A 213 3.52 -18.67 0.85
CA LEU A 213 3.52 -17.22 1.04
C LEU A 213 2.23 -16.78 1.75
N PRO A 214 2.21 -15.55 2.31
CA PRO A 214 0.97 -14.88 2.67
C PRO A 214 0.01 -14.79 1.47
N PHE A 215 -1.28 -14.64 1.74
CA PHE A 215 -2.33 -14.47 0.72
C PHE A 215 -2.52 -15.66 -0.23
N ASP A 216 -2.42 -16.89 0.30
CA ASP A 216 -2.72 -18.11 -0.44
C ASP A 216 -1.90 -18.33 -1.72
N THR A 217 -0.71 -17.74 -1.77
CA THR A 217 0.25 -17.94 -2.85
C THR A 217 1.29 -18.97 -2.44
N LEU A 218 1.86 -19.67 -3.42
CA LEU A 218 2.90 -20.66 -3.19
C LEU A 218 4.07 -20.41 -4.14
N LEU A 219 5.27 -20.37 -3.58
CA LEU A 219 6.53 -20.23 -4.32
C LEU A 219 7.22 -21.59 -4.37
N LEU A 220 7.42 -22.14 -5.55
CA LEU A 220 8.16 -23.39 -5.73
C LEU A 220 9.60 -23.09 -6.14
N ILE A 221 10.55 -23.39 -5.24
CA ILE A 221 11.98 -23.27 -5.51
C ILE A 221 12.47 -24.61 -6.04
N ILE A 222 12.91 -24.63 -7.30
CA ILE A 222 13.54 -25.79 -7.93
C ILE A 222 15.06 -25.57 -7.90
N PRO A 223 15.85 -26.39 -7.18
CA PRO A 223 17.31 -26.27 -7.16
C PRO A 223 17.87 -26.23 -8.58
N GLN A 224 18.88 -25.39 -8.80
CA GLN A 224 19.57 -25.22 -10.09
C GLN A 224 18.73 -24.65 -11.24
N PHE A 225 17.42 -24.42 -11.07
CA PHE A 225 16.60 -23.80 -12.12
C PHE A 225 16.98 -22.34 -12.36
N MET A 226 17.40 -21.64 -11.31
CA MET A 226 17.96 -20.29 -11.36
C MET A 226 19.43 -20.32 -10.95
N ALA A 227 20.25 -19.51 -11.61
CA ALA A 227 21.62 -19.28 -11.16
C ALA A 227 21.62 -18.63 -9.78
N GLN A 228 22.67 -18.85 -8.98
CA GLN A 228 22.78 -18.28 -7.64
C GLN A 228 22.61 -16.74 -7.62
N ARG A 229 23.08 -16.05 -8.66
CA ARG A 229 22.87 -14.60 -8.85
C ARG A 229 21.40 -14.20 -9.04
N GLU A 230 20.62 -15.01 -9.76
CA GLU A 230 19.20 -14.75 -10.04
C GLU A 230 18.37 -15.01 -8.78
N LEU A 231 18.73 -16.05 -8.03
CA LEU A 231 18.18 -16.33 -6.71
C LEU A 231 18.46 -15.19 -5.72
N TYR A 232 19.70 -14.69 -5.65
CA TYR A 232 20.01 -13.52 -4.82
C TYR A 232 19.26 -12.27 -5.28
N ALA A 233 19.14 -12.03 -6.59
CA ALA A 233 18.36 -10.92 -7.11
C ALA A 233 16.86 -11.06 -6.74
N LEU A 234 16.30 -12.27 -6.82
CA LEU A 234 14.92 -12.54 -6.41
C LEU A 234 14.74 -12.35 -4.89
N GLN A 235 15.68 -12.86 -4.08
CA GLN A 235 15.68 -12.68 -2.62
C GLN A 235 15.77 -11.20 -2.26
N GLN A 236 16.67 -10.46 -2.91
CA GLN A 236 16.76 -9.02 -2.74
C GLN A 236 15.44 -8.37 -3.13
N ALA A 237 14.88 -8.63 -4.31
CA ALA A 237 13.61 -8.07 -4.76
C ALA A 237 12.40 -8.44 -3.87
N ALA A 238 12.50 -9.50 -3.08
CA ALA A 238 11.49 -9.93 -2.12
C ALA A 238 11.68 -9.32 -0.71
N LEU A 239 12.78 -8.60 -0.44
CA LEU A 239 12.96 -7.89 0.82
C LEU A 239 11.95 -6.73 0.93
N PRO A 240 11.36 -6.50 2.10
CA PRO A 240 10.59 -5.27 2.36
C PRO A 240 11.45 -4.05 2.03
N GLY A 241 11.00 -3.24 1.07
CA GLY A 241 11.71 -2.04 0.61
C GLY A 241 12.72 -2.24 -0.53
N ALA A 242 12.93 -3.46 -1.05
CA ALA A 242 13.78 -3.66 -2.21
C ALA A 242 13.14 -3.17 -3.49
N VAL A 243 13.55 -1.98 -3.89
CA VAL A 243 13.24 -1.39 -5.19
C VAL A 243 14.53 -1.34 -6.01
N GLU A 244 15.05 -2.49 -6.39
CA GLU A 244 15.91 -2.55 -7.59
C GLU A 244 15.08 -3.03 -8.76
N TYR A 245 14.31 -2.08 -9.29
CA TYR A 245 13.75 -2.18 -10.61
C TYR A 245 14.75 -1.54 -11.57
N CYS A 246 15.47 -2.34 -12.35
CA CYS A 246 16.06 -1.84 -13.59
C CYS A 246 14.91 -1.25 -14.41
N GLN A 247 14.85 0.07 -14.53
CA GLN A 247 13.78 0.72 -15.27
C GLN A 247 13.75 0.19 -16.71
N PRO A 248 12.57 -0.08 -17.29
CA PRO A 248 12.44 -0.17 -18.73
C PRO A 248 12.86 1.17 -19.31
N ARG A 249 13.64 1.10 -20.39
CA ARG A 249 14.13 2.26 -21.15
C ARG A 249 12.99 3.28 -21.30
N ARG A 250 13.10 4.42 -20.63
CA ARG A 250 12.13 5.51 -20.83
C ARG A 250 12.42 6.13 -22.19
N GLN A 251 11.42 6.12 -23.06
CA GLN A 251 11.36 7.00 -24.21
C GLN A 251 10.54 8.22 -23.80
N ILE A 252 11.19 9.37 -23.69
CA ILE A 252 10.48 10.64 -23.52
C ILE A 252 10.29 11.21 -24.92
N ARG A 253 9.04 11.56 -25.25
CA ARG A 253 8.71 12.28 -26.47
C ARG A 253 8.93 13.77 -26.21
N ASN A 254 9.87 14.36 -26.94
CA ASN A 254 10.15 15.78 -26.88
C ASN A 254 8.98 16.61 -27.47
N PRO A 255 8.89 17.91 -27.13
CA PRO A 255 7.91 18.81 -27.73
C PRO A 255 8.01 18.90 -29.27
N ASP A 256 9.18 18.62 -29.85
CA ASP A 256 9.42 18.59 -31.30
C ASP A 256 9.02 17.25 -31.96
N GLY A 257 8.51 16.29 -31.19
CA GLY A 257 8.08 14.98 -31.66
C GLY A 257 9.17 13.92 -31.75
N SER A 258 10.44 14.25 -31.48
CA SER A 258 11.54 13.28 -31.40
C SER A 258 11.49 12.47 -30.09
N PHE A 259 12.22 11.33 -30.06
CA PHE A 259 12.34 10.49 -28.87
C PHE A 259 13.77 10.50 -28.35
N VAL A 260 13.96 10.77 -27.07
CA VAL A 260 15.25 10.59 -26.40
C VAL A 260 15.23 9.27 -25.63
N GLN A 261 16.18 8.39 -25.94
CA GLN A 261 16.42 7.17 -25.19
C GLN A 261 17.45 7.44 -24.09
N PHE A 262 17.05 7.28 -22.84
CA PHE A 262 17.97 7.33 -21.71
C PHE A 262 18.55 5.93 -21.49
N ASN A 263 19.85 5.76 -21.78
CA ASN A 263 20.64 4.61 -21.31
C ASN A 263 21.26 5.00 -19.97
N GLU A 264 20.54 4.79 -18.88
CA GLU A 264 21.06 5.04 -17.54
C GLU A 264 21.91 3.85 -17.10
N HIS A 265 23.20 3.84 -17.44
CA HIS A 265 24.15 2.91 -16.82
C HIS A 265 24.88 3.50 -15.63
N PHE A 266 25.07 4.82 -15.55
CA PHE A 266 25.66 5.48 -14.39
C PHE A 266 25.24 6.94 -14.40
N LYS A 267 24.38 7.35 -13.47
CA LYS A 267 24.33 8.71 -12.92
C LYS A 267 23.46 8.75 -11.68
N GLU A 268 24.10 9.06 -10.56
CA GLU A 268 23.49 9.82 -9.47
C GLU A 268 22.95 11.13 -10.08
N ALA A 269 21.63 11.22 -10.22
CA ALA A 269 20.97 12.46 -10.59
C ALA A 269 20.02 12.83 -9.45
N TRP A 270 20.50 13.73 -8.61
CA TRP A 270 19.68 14.52 -7.72
C TRP A 270 18.69 15.32 -8.57
N LEU A 271 17.41 15.02 -8.41
CA LEU A 271 16.29 15.88 -8.81
C LEU A 271 15.44 16.09 -7.56
N CYS A 272 15.97 16.92 -6.67
CA CYS A 272 15.13 17.73 -5.81
C CYS A 272 14.64 18.91 -6.67
N ASP A 273 13.35 18.98 -6.93
CA ASP A 273 12.70 20.22 -7.34
C ASP A 273 12.58 21.17 -6.13
N ASP A 274 13.72 21.49 -5.51
CA ASP A 274 13.86 22.76 -4.78
C ASP A 274 14.10 23.84 -5.84
N TYR A 275 13.00 24.27 -6.45
CA TYR A 275 12.92 25.52 -7.19
C TYR A 275 13.09 26.67 -6.18
N ASP A 276 14.34 27.04 -5.88
CA ASP A 276 14.65 28.31 -5.22
C ASP A 276 14.45 29.44 -6.23
N TYR A 277 13.30 30.12 -6.14
CA TYR A 277 12.96 31.26 -6.99
C TYR A 277 13.85 32.51 -6.77
N ARG A 278 14.86 32.45 -5.88
CA ARG A 278 15.72 33.59 -5.54
C ARG A 278 17.17 33.49 -6.06
N ASP A 279 17.60 32.39 -6.68
CA ASP A 279 18.97 32.33 -7.24
C ASP A 279 19.03 32.96 -8.64
N SER A 280 19.38 34.25 -8.67
CA SER A 280 19.55 35.07 -9.88
C SER A 280 21.02 35.19 -10.32
N ARG A 281 21.82 34.15 -10.13
CA ARG A 281 23.22 34.17 -10.58
C ARG A 281 23.35 33.84 -12.06
N ARG A 282 23.39 34.94 -12.82
CA ARG A 282 23.96 35.10 -14.17
C ARG A 282 25.14 34.15 -14.41
N VAL A 283 25.07 33.38 -15.49
CA VAL A 283 26.28 32.92 -16.18
C VAL A 283 26.40 33.76 -17.45
N GLY A 284 27.19 34.83 -17.34
CA GLY A 284 27.93 35.34 -18.48
C GLY A 284 29.28 34.62 -18.53
N GLY A 285 29.76 34.35 -19.74
CA GLY A 285 31.02 33.67 -20.00
C GLY A 285 30.83 32.49 -20.92
#